data_AF-A0A5E4KKN7-F1
#
_entry.id   AF-A0A5E4KKN7-F1
#
_cell.length_a   1.000
_cell.length_b   1.000
_cell.length_c   1.000
_cell.angle_alpha   90.00
_cell.angle_beta   90.00
_cell.angle_gamma   90.00
#
_symmetry.space_group_name_H-M   'P 1'
#
loop_
_entity.id
_entity.type
_entity.pdbx_description
1 polymer ?
#
loop_
_entity_poly.entity_id
_entity_poly.type
_entity_poly.pdbx_seq_one_letter_code
_entity_poly.pdbx_strand_id
1 'polypeptide(L)'
;MSFFILIPGFLSGSLIKLTDDIEDKNLFHNFYAIPCGLAYGLLMGYLMISDTDSALLFGGIILGNLLTGKINSMGHYFGLGAILVVIFLYGIKLSFLVLPVAALAALDEIRDLIHAPRFLEPIFKYRLILKVGILVLVVLNMLGLNALIVLLAFDAAYMLTDRITRRAAHEV
;
A
#
# COMPACT_ATOMS: atom_id res chain seq x y z
N MET A 1 17.83 10.27 -7.59
CA MET A 1 16.35 10.37 -7.49
C MET A 1 15.76 9.88 -8.79
N SER A 2 15.18 8.69 -8.79
CA SER A 2 14.73 8.05 -10.04
C SER A 2 13.25 8.31 -10.25
N PHE A 3 12.88 9.29 -11.09
CA PHE A 3 11.47 9.55 -11.47
C PHE A 3 10.74 8.29 -11.98
N PHE A 4 11.50 7.29 -12.42
CA PHE A 4 11.01 5.97 -12.84
C PHE A 4 10.20 5.21 -11.78
N ILE A 5 10.35 5.49 -10.47
CA ILE A 5 9.59 4.80 -9.41
C ILE A 5 8.21 5.43 -9.17
N LEU A 6 7.98 6.66 -9.60
CA LEU A 6 6.73 7.39 -9.35
C LEU A 6 5.54 6.79 -10.09
N ILE A 7 5.73 6.49 -11.38
CA ILE A 7 4.68 5.93 -12.24
C ILE A 7 4.20 4.58 -11.70
N PRO A 8 5.08 3.57 -11.46
CA PRO A 8 4.65 2.31 -10.87
C PRO A 8 4.07 2.49 -9.47
N GLY A 9 4.63 3.38 -8.63
CA GLY A 9 4.06 3.67 -7.30
C GLY A 9 2.63 4.21 -7.36
N PHE A 10 2.39 5.17 -8.24
CA PHE A 10 1.07 5.73 -8.49
C PHE A 10 0.10 4.68 -9.04
N LEU A 11 0.52 3.90 -10.03
CA LEU A 11 -0.30 2.84 -10.62
C LEU A 11 -0.65 1.75 -9.59
N SER A 12 0.30 1.33 -8.75
CA SER A 12 0.05 0.41 -7.65
C SER A 12 -0.99 0.94 -6.67
N GLY A 13 -0.91 2.22 -6.30
CA GLY A 13 -1.88 2.86 -5.40
C GLY A 13 -3.28 2.97 -5.98
N SER A 14 -3.38 3.23 -7.28
CA SER A 14 -4.67 3.22 -7.98
C SER A 14 -5.26 1.81 -8.08
N LEU A 15 -4.46 0.83 -8.51
CA LEU A 15 -4.92 -0.53 -8.74
C LEU A 15 -5.29 -1.25 -7.44
N ILE A 16 -4.56 -1.04 -6.35
CA ILE A 16 -4.95 -1.61 -5.05
C ILE A 16 -6.31 -1.05 -4.61
N LYS A 17 -6.57 0.25 -4.79
CA LYS A 17 -7.87 0.83 -4.45
C LYS A 17 -8.99 0.29 -5.32
N LEU A 18 -8.71 0.11 -6.61
CA LEU A 18 -9.66 -0.47 -7.53
C LEU A 18 -9.99 -1.92 -7.13
N THR A 19 -9.00 -2.70 -6.71
CA THR A 19 -9.20 -4.04 -6.15
C THR A 19 -10.11 -3.98 -4.92
N ASP A 20 -9.80 -3.14 -3.93
CA ASP A 20 -10.65 -2.94 -2.74
C ASP A 20 -12.09 -2.65 -3.15
N ASP A 21 -12.29 -1.69 -4.06
CA ASP A 21 -13.61 -1.21 -4.43
C ASP A 21 -14.40 -2.20 -5.29
N ILE A 22 -13.74 -3.04 -6.10
CA ILE A 22 -14.41 -4.14 -6.80
C ILE A 22 -15.02 -5.11 -5.80
N GLU A 23 -14.27 -5.48 -4.76
CA GLU A 23 -14.70 -6.48 -3.78
C GLU A 23 -15.66 -5.90 -2.73
N ASP A 24 -15.40 -4.69 -2.22
CA ASP A 24 -16.17 -4.06 -1.15
C ASP A 24 -17.47 -3.41 -1.67
N LYS A 25 -17.41 -2.74 -2.83
CA LYS A 25 -18.54 -1.98 -3.39
C LYS A 25 -19.28 -2.74 -4.49
N ASN A 26 -18.87 -3.96 -4.82
CA ASN A 26 -19.42 -4.77 -5.93
C ASN A 26 -19.51 -3.99 -7.26
N LEU A 27 -18.54 -3.12 -7.55
CA LEU A 27 -18.52 -2.31 -8.78
C LEU A 27 -18.57 -3.17 -10.05
N PHE A 28 -17.92 -4.33 -9.98
CA PHE A 28 -17.85 -5.33 -11.04
C PHE A 28 -17.96 -6.71 -10.41
N HIS A 29 -18.00 -7.76 -11.23
CA HIS A 29 -17.89 -9.12 -10.74
C HIS A 29 -16.56 -9.32 -9.99
N ASN A 30 -16.57 -9.91 -8.80
CA ASN A 30 -15.39 -10.04 -7.93
C ASN A 30 -14.18 -10.74 -8.59
N PHE A 31 -14.38 -11.46 -9.69
CA PHE A 31 -13.29 -12.05 -10.48
C PHE A 31 -12.38 -11.01 -11.13
N TYR A 32 -12.88 -9.79 -11.37
CA TYR A 32 -12.06 -8.68 -11.90
C TYR A 32 -11.09 -8.11 -10.84
N ALA A 33 -11.25 -8.45 -9.56
CA ALA A 33 -10.27 -8.11 -8.52
C ALA A 33 -8.96 -8.87 -8.70
N ILE A 34 -8.99 -10.08 -9.28
CA ILE A 34 -7.80 -10.93 -9.50
C ILE A 34 -6.79 -10.26 -10.45
N PRO A 35 -7.14 -9.86 -11.69
CA PRO A 35 -6.19 -9.21 -12.59
C PRO A 35 -5.69 -7.87 -12.04
N CYS A 36 -6.52 -7.10 -11.34
CA CYS A 36 -6.08 -5.87 -10.65
C CYS A 36 -5.08 -6.18 -9.54
N GLY A 37 -5.37 -7.22 -8.75
CA GLY A 37 -4.51 -7.80 -7.73
C GLY A 37 -3.12 -8.14 -8.25
N LEU A 38 -3.06 -8.99 -9.28
CA LEU A 38 -1.84 -9.39 -9.95
C LEU A 38 -1.07 -8.18 -10.51
N ALA A 39 -1.77 -7.24 -11.16
CA ALA A 39 -1.14 -6.06 -11.74
C ALA A 39 -0.48 -5.17 -10.69
N TYR A 40 -1.18 -4.82 -9.59
CA TYR A 40 -0.57 -4.01 -8.53
C TYR A 40 0.56 -4.77 -7.84
N GLY A 41 0.41 -6.09 -7.64
CA GLY A 41 1.40 -6.93 -7.00
C GLY A 41 2.70 -7.03 -7.80
N LEU A 42 2.63 -7.20 -9.12
CA LEU A 42 3.80 -7.17 -10.01
C LEU A 42 4.49 -5.81 -10.01
N LEU A 43 3.72 -4.71 -10.03
CA LEU A 43 4.28 -3.35 -9.97
C LEU A 43 4.94 -3.06 -8.62
N MET A 44 4.33 -3.47 -7.51
CA MET A 44 4.94 -3.34 -6.18
C MET A 44 6.19 -4.22 -6.06
N GLY A 45 6.14 -5.47 -6.53
CA GLY A 45 7.32 -6.33 -6.59
C GLY A 45 8.45 -5.70 -7.40
N TYR A 46 8.14 -5.14 -8.57
CA TYR A 46 9.10 -4.41 -9.40
C TYR A 46 9.72 -3.22 -8.65
N LEU A 47 8.93 -2.43 -7.92
CA LEU A 47 9.42 -1.34 -7.09
C LEU A 47 10.39 -1.83 -6.01
N MET A 48 10.05 -2.94 -5.34
CA MET A 48 10.87 -3.52 -4.27
C MET A 48 12.21 -4.07 -4.76
N ILE A 49 12.31 -4.55 -6.00
CA ILE A 49 13.60 -5.02 -6.56
C ILE A 49 14.42 -3.88 -7.16
N SER A 50 13.78 -2.79 -7.57
CA SER A 50 14.42 -1.67 -8.27
C SER A 50 15.02 -0.63 -7.32
N ASP A 51 14.47 -0.48 -6.12
CA ASP A 51 14.86 0.56 -5.17
C ASP A 51 14.76 0.04 -3.73
N THR A 52 15.87 0.12 -2.98
CA THR A 52 15.94 -0.40 -1.60
C THR A 52 14.98 0.32 -0.67
N ASP A 53 14.79 1.63 -0.82
CA ASP A 53 13.86 2.41 0.02
C ASP A 53 12.42 1.96 -0.21
N SER A 54 12.04 1.71 -1.46
CA SER A 54 10.75 1.12 -1.85
C SER A 54 10.58 -0.31 -1.32
N ALA A 55 11.65 -1.11 -1.30
CA ALA A 55 11.65 -2.44 -0.69
C ALA A 55 11.34 -2.40 0.80
N LEU A 56 11.99 -1.50 1.54
CA LEU A 56 11.76 -1.30 2.98
C LEU A 56 10.35 -0.77 3.25
N LEU A 57 9.90 0.22 2.46
CA LEU A 57 8.57 0.80 2.57
C LEU A 57 7.47 -0.23 2.35
N PHE A 58 7.44 -0.85 1.17
CA PHE A 58 6.37 -1.79 0.82
C PHE A 58 6.47 -3.10 1.59
N GLY A 59 7.69 -3.60 1.85
CA GLY A 59 7.88 -4.74 2.73
C GLY A 59 7.31 -4.49 4.12
N GLY A 60 7.54 -3.29 4.68
CA GLY A 60 6.97 -2.89 5.96
C GLY A 60 5.44 -2.78 5.91
N ILE A 61 4.88 -2.09 4.91
CA ILE A 61 3.42 -1.95 4.75
C ILE A 61 2.74 -3.33 4.62
N ILE A 62 3.27 -4.22 3.80
CA ILE A 62 2.74 -5.58 3.61
C ILE A 62 2.79 -6.34 4.92
N LEU A 63 3.92 -6.30 5.63
CA LEU A 63 4.07 -6.98 6.92
C LEU A 63 3.10 -6.41 7.97
N GLY A 64 2.96 -5.09 8.06
CA GLY A 64 2.00 -4.45 8.96
C GLY A 64 0.56 -4.84 8.65
N ASN A 65 0.18 -4.86 7.37
CA ASN A 65 -1.16 -5.24 6.92
C ASN A 65 -1.46 -6.74 7.10
N LEU A 66 -0.44 -7.60 7.00
CA LEU A 66 -0.56 -9.03 7.33
C LEU A 66 -0.83 -9.24 8.82
N LEU A 67 -0.11 -8.52 9.68
CA LEU A 67 -0.27 -8.61 11.13
C LEU A 67 -1.65 -8.14 11.61
N THR A 68 -2.26 -7.19 10.91
CA THR A 68 -3.59 -6.66 11.23
C THR A 68 -4.73 -7.41 10.54
N GLY A 69 -4.42 -8.40 9.70
CA GLY A 69 -5.42 -9.18 8.97
C GLY A 69 -6.13 -8.41 7.85
N LYS A 70 -5.55 -7.28 7.39
CA LYS A 70 -6.15 -6.45 6.33
C LYS A 70 -6.10 -7.11 4.95
N ILE A 71 -5.18 -8.05 4.75
CA ILE A 71 -5.11 -8.87 3.54
C ILE A 71 -6.05 -10.07 3.70
N ASN A 72 -7.34 -9.86 3.41
CA ASN A 72 -8.40 -10.84 3.65
C ASN A 72 -9.29 -11.14 2.44
N SER A 73 -8.92 -10.66 1.24
CA SER A 73 -9.71 -10.80 0.02
C SER A 73 -8.97 -11.57 -1.09
N MET A 74 -9.72 -12.10 -2.05
CA MET A 74 -9.14 -12.87 -3.16
C MET A 74 -8.19 -12.01 -3.98
N GLY A 75 -8.59 -10.80 -4.36
CA GLY A 75 -7.75 -9.88 -5.13
C GLY A 75 -6.42 -9.61 -4.43
N HIS A 76 -6.45 -9.39 -3.12
CA HIS A 76 -5.24 -9.14 -2.34
C HIS A 76 -4.35 -10.39 -2.16
N TYR A 77 -4.92 -11.59 -2.07
CA TYR A 77 -4.12 -12.82 -2.05
C TYR A 77 -3.34 -13.02 -3.35
N PHE A 78 -3.95 -12.78 -4.50
CA PHE A 78 -3.26 -12.82 -5.78
C PHE A 78 -2.19 -11.73 -5.91
N GLY A 79 -2.47 -10.51 -5.41
CA GLY A 79 -1.48 -9.45 -5.36
C GLY A 79 -0.28 -9.79 -4.48
N LEU A 80 -0.50 -10.36 -3.29
CA LEU A 80 0.57 -10.85 -2.42
C LEU A 80 1.36 -11.99 -3.09
N GLY A 81 0.68 -12.93 -3.74
CA GLY A 81 1.33 -14.00 -4.51
C GLY A 81 2.23 -13.47 -5.61
N ALA A 82 1.79 -12.47 -6.37
CA ALA A 82 2.61 -11.83 -7.40
C ALA A 82 3.86 -11.16 -6.82
N ILE A 83 3.72 -10.45 -5.69
CA ILE A 83 4.86 -9.85 -4.98
C ILE A 83 5.86 -10.94 -4.57
N LEU A 84 5.39 -12.03 -3.97
CA LEU A 84 6.23 -13.15 -3.54
C LEU A 84 6.95 -13.83 -4.70
N VAL A 85 6.30 -13.99 -5.86
CA VAL A 85 6.95 -14.53 -7.07
C VAL A 85 8.10 -13.63 -7.52
N VAL A 86 7.89 -12.31 -7.58
CA VAL A 86 8.96 -11.37 -7.96
C VAL A 86 10.12 -11.43 -6.95
N ILE A 87 9.80 -11.43 -5.65
CA ILE A 87 10.81 -11.54 -4.58
C ILE A 87 11.58 -12.85 -4.70
N PHE A 88 10.91 -13.97 -4.96
CA PHE A 88 11.53 -15.29 -5.09
C PHE A 88 12.50 -15.37 -6.28
N LEU A 89 12.12 -14.77 -7.42
CA LEU A 89 12.92 -14.81 -8.66
C LEU A 89 14.14 -13.89 -8.62
N TYR A 90 14.01 -12.70 -8.03
CA TYR A 90 15.05 -11.65 -8.12
C TYR A 90 15.75 -11.36 -6.78
N GLY A 91 15.19 -11.84 -5.68
CA GLY A 91 15.62 -11.49 -4.33
C GLY A 91 15.25 -10.04 -3.97
N ILE A 92 15.35 -9.72 -2.68
CA ILE A 92 15.19 -8.36 -2.16
C ILE A 92 16.22 -8.05 -1.09
N LYS A 93 16.55 -6.77 -0.95
CA LYS A 93 17.41 -6.29 0.13
C LYS A 93 16.53 -5.67 1.21
N LEU A 94 16.22 -6.47 2.24
CA LEU A 94 15.56 -5.96 3.44
C LEU A 94 16.58 -5.75 4.55
N SER A 95 16.31 -4.76 5.39
CA SER A 95 17.04 -4.52 6.64
C SER A 95 16.06 -4.52 7.80
N PHE A 96 16.57 -4.46 9.04
CA PHE A 96 15.72 -4.35 10.23
C PHE A 96 14.82 -3.11 10.24
N LEU A 97 15.06 -2.13 9.36
CA LEU A 97 14.19 -0.97 9.17
C LEU A 97 12.80 -1.32 8.64
N VAL A 98 12.58 -2.53 8.11
CA VAL A 98 11.24 -3.02 7.76
C VAL A 98 10.33 -3.07 8.99
N LEU A 99 10.87 -3.42 10.16
CA LEU A 99 10.08 -3.58 11.39
C LEU A 99 9.44 -2.27 11.90
N PRO A 100 10.15 -1.14 12.02
CA PRO A 100 9.51 0.11 12.38
C PRO A 100 8.48 0.56 11.34
N VAL A 101 8.74 0.35 10.04
CA VAL A 101 7.73 0.66 8.99
C VAL A 101 6.49 -0.22 9.15
N ALA A 102 6.66 -1.52 9.42
CA ALA A 102 5.56 -2.44 9.68
C ALA A 102 4.77 -2.06 10.92
N ALA A 103 5.44 -1.65 12.00
CA ALA A 103 4.78 -1.15 13.20
C ALA A 103 3.95 0.09 12.88
N LEU A 104 4.50 1.07 12.16
CA LEU A 104 3.77 2.28 11.75
C LEU A 104 2.54 1.95 10.89
N ALA A 105 2.69 1.05 9.92
CA ALA A 105 1.58 0.60 9.08
C ALA A 105 0.50 -0.14 9.90
N ALA A 106 0.91 -1.00 10.84
CA ALA A 106 -0.02 -1.71 11.70
C ALA A 106 -0.78 -0.75 12.65
N LEU A 107 -0.11 0.26 13.20
CA LEU A 107 -0.72 1.28 14.06
C LEU A 107 -1.83 2.05 13.34
N ASP A 108 -1.69 2.33 12.04
CA ASP A 108 -2.75 2.98 11.25
C ASP A 108 -4.01 2.11 11.11
N GLU A 109 -3.87 0.79 11.25
CA GLU A 109 -4.97 -0.18 11.13
C GLU A 109 -5.52 -0.62 12.49
N ILE A 110 -4.85 -0.28 13.60
CA ILE A 110 -5.28 -0.64 14.97
C ILE A 110 -6.64 -0.05 15.34
N ARG A 111 -7.10 1.01 14.66
CA ARG A 111 -8.43 1.61 14.90
C ARG A 111 -9.54 0.56 15.00
N ASP A 112 -9.53 -0.39 14.08
CA ASP A 112 -10.58 -1.41 13.97
C ASP A 112 -10.57 -2.35 15.19
N LEU A 113 -9.44 -2.43 15.91
CA LEU A 113 -9.30 -3.20 17.14
C LEU A 113 -9.68 -2.39 18.39
N ILE A 114 -9.37 -1.09 18.45
CA ILE A 114 -9.45 -0.29 19.70
C ILE A 114 -10.68 0.64 19.81
N HIS A 115 -11.61 0.62 18.86
CA HIS A 115 -12.78 1.52 18.84
C HIS A 115 -12.40 2.98 19.08
N ALA A 116 -11.39 3.47 18.35
CA ALA A 116 -10.81 4.78 18.57
C ALA A 116 -11.88 5.90 18.51
N PRO A 117 -11.74 6.96 19.34
CA PRO A 117 -12.71 8.04 19.40
C PRO A 117 -12.80 8.81 18.07
N ARG A 118 -13.99 9.35 17.77
CA ARG A 118 -14.30 10.02 16.48
C ARG A 118 -13.34 11.14 16.09
N PHE A 119 -12.74 11.85 17.04
CA PHE A 119 -11.79 12.92 16.74
C PHE A 119 -10.46 12.43 16.12
N LEU A 120 -10.10 11.15 16.33
CA LEU A 120 -8.92 10.52 15.72
C LEU A 120 -9.24 9.84 14.39
N GLU A 121 -10.51 9.76 13.99
CA GLU A 121 -10.93 9.17 12.72
C GLU A 121 -10.14 9.66 11.49
N PRO A 122 -9.87 10.97 11.30
CA PRO A 122 -9.08 11.40 10.14
C PRO A 122 -7.64 10.86 10.17
N ILE A 123 -7.06 10.61 11.33
CA ILE A 123 -5.67 10.11 11.45
C ILE A 123 -5.56 8.72 10.84
N PHE A 124 -6.44 7.81 11.26
CA PHE A 124 -6.46 6.44 10.77
C PHE A 124 -6.98 6.36 9.33
N LYS A 125 -8.03 7.12 9.01
CA LYS A 125 -8.63 7.13 7.65
C LYS A 125 -7.63 7.55 6.58
N TYR A 126 -6.79 8.53 6.87
CA TYR A 126 -5.76 9.01 5.96
C TYR A 126 -4.40 8.36 6.19
N ARG A 127 -4.28 7.32 7.02
CA ARG A 127 -3.00 6.66 7.33
C ARG A 127 -1.88 7.64 7.69
N LEU A 128 -2.19 8.59 8.57
CA LEU A 128 -1.26 9.68 8.90
C LEU A 128 -0.09 9.18 9.74
N ILE A 129 -0.24 8.10 10.52
CA ILE A 129 0.83 7.58 11.38
C ILE A 129 1.98 7.08 10.50
N LEU A 130 1.69 6.29 9.47
CA LEU A 130 2.67 5.83 8.50
C LEU A 130 3.32 7.01 7.77
N LYS A 131 2.55 7.98 7.26
CA LYS A 131 3.12 9.13 6.53
C LYS A 131 4.07 9.97 7.38
N VAL A 132 3.65 10.31 8.60
CA VAL A 132 4.50 11.08 9.53
C VAL A 132 5.69 10.25 9.99
N GLY A 133 5.50 8.96 10.27
CA GLY A 133 6.59 8.08 10.67
C GLY A 133 7.66 7.91 9.58
N ILE A 134 7.25 7.74 8.32
CA ILE A 134 8.18 7.70 7.18
C ILE A 134 8.89 9.04 7.01
N LEU A 135 8.19 10.18 7.16
CA LEU A 135 8.83 11.50 7.13
C LEU A 135 9.91 11.64 8.21
N VAL A 136 9.64 11.20 9.44
CA VAL A 136 10.62 11.20 10.53
C VAL A 136 11.82 10.32 10.19
N LEU A 137 11.60 9.10 9.69
CA LEU A 137 12.69 8.21 9.28
C LEU A 137 13.55 8.81 8.14
N VAL A 138 12.93 9.58 7.23
CA VAL A 138 13.67 10.31 6.19
C VAL A 138 14.50 11.46 6.78
N VAL A 139 13.93 12.27 7.68
CA VAL A 139 14.64 13.38 8.34
C VAL A 139 15.83 12.87 9.17
N LEU A 140 15.70 11.70 9.79
CA LEU A 140 16.77 11.03 10.53
C LEU A 140 17.80 10.33 9.62
N ASN A 141 17.68 10.44 8.29
CA ASN A 141 18.51 9.74 7.29
C ASN A 141 18.49 8.21 7.43
N MET A 142 17.43 7.63 7.99
CA MET A 142 17.25 6.18 8.10
C MET A 142 16.57 5.60 6.84
N LEU A 143 15.73 6.38 6.17
CA LEU A 143 15.14 6.06 4.87
C LEU A 143 15.47 7.15 3.86
N GLY A 144 15.64 6.79 2.59
CA GLY A 144 15.80 7.77 1.53
C GLY A 144 14.50 8.50 1.19
N LEU A 145 14.64 9.70 0.63
CA LEU A 145 13.51 10.53 0.19
C LEU A 145 12.61 9.81 -0.84
N ASN A 146 13.16 8.83 -1.57
CA ASN A 146 12.42 7.99 -2.51
C ASN A 146 11.23 7.29 -1.83
N ALA A 147 11.39 6.74 -0.61
CA ALA A 147 10.30 6.10 0.12
C ALA A 147 9.14 7.07 0.37
N LEU A 148 9.44 8.28 0.84
CA LEU A 148 8.40 9.28 1.09
C LEU A 148 7.69 9.68 -0.21
N ILE A 149 8.44 9.92 -1.28
CA ILE A 149 7.89 10.32 -2.58
C ILE A 149 6.98 9.23 -3.14
N VAL A 150 7.42 7.96 -3.12
CA VAL A 150 6.62 6.83 -3.59
C VAL A 150 5.38 6.63 -2.72
N LEU A 151 5.49 6.74 -1.40
CA LEU A 151 4.35 6.65 -0.49
C LEU A 151 3.30 7.71 -0.81
N LEU A 152 3.72 8.97 -1.00
CA LEU A 152 2.80 10.06 -1.32
C LEU A 152 2.16 9.89 -2.70
N ALA A 153 2.91 9.41 -3.70
CA ALA A 153 2.37 9.13 -5.03
C ALA A 153 1.34 7.98 -5.00
N PHE A 154 1.66 6.90 -4.28
CA PHE A 154 0.76 5.77 -4.06
C PHE A 154 -0.52 6.22 -3.35
N ASP A 155 -0.40 6.96 -2.25
CA ASP A 155 -1.55 7.41 -1.45
C ASP A 155 -2.42 8.43 -2.22
N ALA A 156 -1.79 9.34 -2.97
CA ALA A 156 -2.52 10.27 -3.84
C ALA A 156 -3.34 9.53 -4.90
N ALA A 157 -2.76 8.50 -5.53
CA ALA A 157 -3.47 7.66 -6.49
C ALA A 157 -4.62 6.89 -5.84
N TYR A 158 -4.37 6.29 -4.66
CA TYR A 158 -5.38 5.58 -3.88
C TYR A 158 -6.59 6.47 -3.58
N MET A 159 -6.33 7.68 -3.07
CA MET A 159 -7.39 8.66 -2.78
C MET A 159 -8.12 9.16 -4.03
N LEU A 160 -7.41 9.34 -5.13
CA LEU A 160 -8.01 9.77 -6.40
C LEU A 160 -8.95 8.69 -6.94
N THR A 161 -8.49 7.44 -6.96
CA THR A 161 -9.30 6.31 -7.41
C THR A 161 -10.54 6.14 -6.54
N ASP A 162 -10.41 6.23 -5.21
CA ASP A 162 -11.57 6.17 -4.30
C ASP A 162 -12.61 7.27 -4.57
N ARG A 163 -12.19 8.46 -5.03
CA ARG A 163 -13.12 9.52 -5.43
C ARG A 163 -13.80 9.20 -6.76
N ILE A 164 -13.08 8.65 -7.72
CA ILE A 164 -13.59 8.27 -9.05
C ILE A 164 -14.61 7.13 -8.91
N THR A 165 -14.23 6.05 -8.22
CA THR A 165 -15.07 4.87 -8.03
C THR A 165 -16.31 5.17 -7.20
N ARG A 166 -16.23 6.01 -6.17
CA ARG A 166 -17.43 6.46 -5.43
C ARG A 166 -18.42 7.17 -6.32
N ARG A 167 -17.96 8.02 -7.26
CA ARG A 167 -18.87 8.69 -8.21
C ARG A 167 -19.53 7.68 -9.14
N ALA A 168 -18.76 6.74 -9.69
CA ALA A 168 -19.29 5.68 -10.55
C ALA A 168 -20.31 4.80 -9.83
N ALA A 169 -20.09 4.45 -8.56
CA ALA A 169 -21.02 3.65 -7.75
C ALA A 169 -22.35 4.36 -7.44
N HIS A 170 -22.40 5.70 -7.50
CA HIS A 170 -23.62 6.47 -7.29
C HIS A 170 -24.44 6.66 -8.58
N GLU A 171 -23.85 6.37 -9.74
CA GLU A 171 -24.50 6.50 -11.06
C GLU A 171 -25.10 5.18 -11.58
N VAL A 172 -24.82 4.05 -10.91
CA VAL A 172 -25.38 2.71 -11.18
C VAL A 172 -26.49 2.38 -10.19
#